data_AF-A0A7C9I5E9-F1
#
_entry.id   AF-A0A7C9I5E9-F1
#
_cell.length_a   1.000
_cell.length_b   1.000
_cell.length_c   1.000
_cell.angle_alpha   90.00
_cell.angle_beta   90.00
_cell.angle_gamma   90.00
#
_symmetry.space_group_name_H-M   'P 1'
#
loop_
_entity.id
_entity.type
_entity.pdbx_description
1 polymer ?
#
loop_
_entity_poly.entity_id
_entity_poly.type
_entity_poly.pdbx_seq_one_letter_code
_entity_poly.pdbx_strand_id
1 'polypeptide(L)'
;MIAMSPMGVLWRTVGISPLYQTVGGLAEILPGLLLLFRRTSLAGASIGLGVIGYVLLLNMSFDVPVKIFSIHLLMFCLILIFPYRYRLIALFSGRAAPAVAFPLSTMKVGLVWLDRTIRVVLLVTLLVLVPWLSFTSTQAANGQAVTHDMAGIYRVLEDSNPAQLQVKDDNRWTQIVLGDRLYSASEQASRMRAMVNTVSGERLLGAYLLNTSSNQLSVALQGKNISFDYIKLGQEVILQGTGDNSQRRLVLVRDTKDELLMTRGFHWISDQPFNR
;
A
#
# COMPACT_ATOMS: atom_id res chain seq x y z
N MET A 1 -16.54 8.07 11.57
CA MET A 1 -15.94 7.01 10.75
C MET A 1 -14.68 7.58 10.10
N ILE A 2 -13.57 6.85 10.11
CA ILE A 2 -12.35 7.29 9.42
C ILE A 2 -12.60 7.14 7.92
N ALA A 3 -12.33 8.20 7.15
CA ALA A 3 -12.27 8.17 5.70
C ALA A 3 -11.41 7.00 5.21
N MET A 4 -11.97 6.08 4.43
CA MET A 4 -11.20 5.00 3.82
C MET A 4 -11.41 4.98 2.31
N SER A 5 -10.40 4.60 1.55
CA SER A 5 -10.59 4.27 0.13
C SER A 5 -11.04 2.81 -0.02
N PRO A 6 -11.66 2.41 -1.14
CA PRO A 6 -11.94 1.01 -1.43
C PRO A 6 -10.67 0.12 -1.29
N MET A 7 -9.55 0.59 -1.83
CA MET A 7 -8.25 -0.07 -1.67
C MET A 7 -7.84 -0.17 -0.20
N GLY A 8 -8.02 0.88 0.60
CA GLY A 8 -7.70 0.87 2.03
C GLY A 8 -8.55 -0.12 2.82
N VAL A 9 -9.84 -0.25 2.48
CA VAL A 9 -10.70 -1.29 3.07
C VAL A 9 -10.21 -2.69 2.70
N LEU A 10 -9.82 -2.93 1.44
CA LEU A 10 -9.24 -4.22 1.05
C LEU A 10 -8.00 -4.57 1.87
N TRP A 11 -7.03 -3.65 1.99
CA TRP A 11 -5.80 -3.93 2.76
C TRP A 11 -6.07 -4.13 4.25
N ARG A 12 -6.98 -3.35 4.84
CA ARG A 12 -7.36 -3.54 6.25
C ARG A 12 -8.09 -4.85 6.46
N THR A 13 -9.03 -5.23 5.60
CA THR A 13 -9.73 -6.52 5.71
C THR A 13 -8.78 -7.71 5.62
N VAL A 14 -7.84 -7.68 4.67
CA VAL A 14 -6.79 -8.70 4.56
C VAL A 14 -5.88 -8.70 5.80
N GLY A 15 -5.49 -7.52 6.28
CA GLY A 15 -4.55 -7.35 7.39
C GLY A 15 -5.13 -7.55 8.79
N ILE A 16 -6.46 -7.53 8.96
CA ILE A 16 -7.11 -7.75 10.26
C ILE A 16 -6.95 -9.20 10.73
N SER A 17 -6.94 -10.16 9.80
CA SER A 17 -6.84 -11.60 10.13
C SER A 17 -5.48 -12.17 9.72
N PRO A 18 -4.60 -12.52 10.68
CA PRO A 18 -3.31 -13.14 10.38
C PRO A 18 -3.46 -14.45 9.60
N LEU A 19 -4.51 -15.22 9.87
CA LEU A 19 -4.80 -16.46 9.16
C LEU A 19 -5.14 -16.18 7.69
N TYR A 20 -6.00 -15.20 7.43
CA TYR A 20 -6.37 -14.84 6.06
C TYR A 20 -5.15 -14.32 5.28
N GLN A 21 -4.32 -13.49 5.91
CA GLN A 21 -3.10 -12.97 5.32
C GLN A 21 -2.08 -14.07 4.99
N THR A 22 -1.85 -15.01 5.92
CA THR A 22 -0.88 -16.10 5.73
C THR A 22 -1.34 -17.11 4.69
N VAL A 23 -2.62 -17.52 4.72
CA VAL A 23 -3.19 -18.44 3.73
C VAL A 23 -3.21 -17.81 2.34
N GLY A 24 -3.59 -16.52 2.23
CA GLY A 24 -3.54 -15.78 0.97
C GLY A 24 -2.13 -15.72 0.40
N GLY A 25 -1.13 -15.37 1.23
CA GLY A 25 0.27 -15.35 0.81
C GLY A 25 0.79 -16.73 0.37
N LEU A 26 0.45 -17.79 1.11
CA LEU A 26 0.82 -19.16 0.71
C LEU A 26 0.16 -19.58 -0.61
N ALA A 27 -1.10 -19.20 -0.83
CA ALA A 27 -1.81 -19.47 -2.07
C ALA A 27 -1.16 -18.76 -3.28
N GLU A 28 -0.54 -17.60 -3.08
CA GLU A 28 0.22 -16.90 -4.12
C GLU A 28 1.62 -17.50 -4.36
N ILE A 29 2.31 -17.92 -3.30
CA ILE A 29 3.66 -18.51 -3.39
C ILE A 29 3.64 -19.90 -4.05
N LEU A 30 2.65 -20.74 -3.69
CA LEU A 30 2.53 -22.11 -4.16
C LEU A 30 2.60 -22.26 -5.69
N PRO A 31 1.78 -21.57 -6.51
CA PRO A 31 1.86 -21.67 -7.97
C PRO A 31 3.20 -21.17 -8.51
N GLY A 32 3.77 -20.11 -7.93
CA GLY A 32 5.11 -19.62 -8.29
C GLY A 32 6.19 -20.69 -8.10
N LEU A 33 6.16 -21.40 -6.98
CA LEU A 33 7.11 -22.48 -6.68
C LEU A 33 6.93 -23.68 -7.62
N LEU A 34 5.69 -24.05 -7.93
CA LEU A 34 5.38 -25.12 -8.87
C LEU A 34 5.80 -24.78 -10.31
N LEU A 35 5.78 -23.50 -10.70
CA LEU A 35 6.22 -23.07 -12.04
C LEU A 35 7.73 -23.22 -12.28
N LEU A 36 8.55 -23.25 -11.22
CA LEU A 36 10.01 -23.39 -11.34
C LEU A 36 10.45 -24.77 -11.83
N PHE A 37 9.63 -25.80 -11.63
CA PHE A 37 9.92 -27.15 -12.10
C PHE A 37 9.08 -27.49 -13.34
N ARG A 38 9.75 -27.87 -14.43
CA ARG A 38 9.10 -28.21 -15.71
C ARG A 38 8.04 -29.30 -15.60
N ARG A 39 8.13 -30.17 -14.58
CA ARG A 39 7.18 -31.27 -14.33
C ARG A 39 5.90 -30.80 -13.64
N THR A 40 5.98 -29.75 -12.83
CA THR A 40 4.84 -29.22 -12.06
C THR A 40 4.28 -27.93 -12.65
N SER A 41 4.85 -27.43 -13.76
CA SER A 41 4.44 -26.16 -14.37
C SER A 41 2.98 -26.11 -14.79
N LEU A 42 2.39 -27.23 -15.24
CA LEU A 42 0.96 -27.29 -15.55
C LEU A 42 0.10 -27.08 -14.30
N ALA A 43 0.44 -27.74 -13.19
CA ALA A 43 -0.25 -27.58 -11.92
C ALA A 43 -0.08 -26.16 -11.37
N GLY A 44 1.15 -25.63 -11.41
CA GLY A 44 1.45 -24.25 -11.02
C GLY A 44 0.69 -23.22 -11.83
N ALA A 45 0.65 -23.36 -13.16
CA ALA A 45 -0.10 -22.46 -14.03
C ALA A 45 -1.62 -22.56 -13.80
N SER A 46 -2.15 -23.77 -13.52
CA SER A 46 -3.59 -23.97 -13.26
C SER A 46 -4.03 -23.36 -11.93
N ILE A 47 -3.26 -23.58 -10.86
CA ILE A 47 -3.50 -22.94 -9.56
C ILE A 47 -3.31 -21.43 -9.67
N GLY A 48 -2.23 -21.00 -10.35
CA GLY A 48 -1.93 -19.59 -10.60
C GLY A 48 -3.02 -18.88 -11.38
N LEU A 49 -3.65 -19.53 -12.35
CA LEU A 49 -4.79 -18.97 -13.09
C LEU A 49 -5.94 -18.60 -12.16
N GLY A 50 -6.28 -19.47 -11.21
CA GLY A 50 -7.33 -19.21 -10.21
C GLY A 50 -6.93 -18.10 -9.23
N VAL A 51 -5.72 -18.18 -8.68
CA VAL A 51 -5.21 -17.22 -7.69
C VAL A 51 -5.05 -15.83 -8.29
N ILE A 52 -4.37 -15.70 -9.44
CA ILE A 52 -4.21 -14.43 -10.13
C ILE A 52 -5.56 -13.92 -10.66
N GLY A 53 -6.48 -14.80 -11.05
CA GLY A 53 -7.84 -14.42 -11.41
C GLY A 53 -8.59 -13.76 -10.25
N TYR A 54 -8.46 -14.31 -9.05
CA TYR A 54 -9.02 -13.71 -7.84
C TYR A 54 -8.34 -12.37 -7.48
N VAL A 55 -7.00 -12.31 -7.57
CA VAL A 55 -6.25 -11.05 -7.37
C VAL A 55 -6.68 -9.98 -8.38
N LEU A 56 -6.86 -10.35 -9.65
CA LEU A 56 -7.37 -9.43 -10.68
C LEU A 56 -8.77 -8.94 -10.33
N LEU A 57 -9.66 -9.83 -9.89
CA LEU A 57 -11.02 -9.46 -9.46
C LEU A 57 -10.98 -8.47 -8.30
N LEU A 58 -10.13 -8.70 -7.29
CA LEU A 58 -9.92 -7.77 -6.19
C LEU A 58 -9.37 -6.42 -6.69
N ASN A 59 -8.38 -6.44 -7.58
CA ASN A 59 -7.79 -5.24 -8.13
C ASN A 59 -8.81 -4.40 -8.89
N MET A 60 -9.67 -5.05 -9.68
CA MET A 60 -10.76 -4.40 -10.41
C MET A 60 -11.82 -3.84 -9.46
N SER A 61 -12.19 -4.60 -8.41
CA SER A 61 -13.28 -4.24 -7.48
C SER A 61 -12.90 -3.13 -6.50
N PHE A 62 -11.65 -3.07 -6.07
CA PHE A 62 -11.18 -2.13 -5.03
C PHE A 62 -10.26 -1.02 -5.57
N ASP A 63 -10.22 -0.85 -6.90
CA ASP A 63 -9.45 0.18 -7.58
C ASP A 63 -7.95 0.22 -7.19
N VAL A 64 -7.33 -0.96 -7.22
CA VAL A 64 -5.90 -1.16 -6.94
C VAL A 64 -5.10 -0.89 -8.23
N PRO A 65 -3.97 -0.16 -8.20
CA PRO A 65 -3.26 0.29 -9.42
C PRO A 65 -2.57 -0.81 -10.25
N VAL A 66 -2.60 -2.09 -9.84
CA VAL A 66 -1.81 -3.18 -10.47
C VAL A 66 -2.63 -4.10 -11.39
N LYS A 67 -3.80 -3.64 -11.86
CA LYS A 67 -4.73 -4.39 -12.73
C LYS A 67 -4.06 -4.88 -14.02
N ILE A 68 -3.36 -3.98 -14.72
CA ILE A 68 -2.69 -4.28 -15.99
C ILE A 68 -1.65 -5.39 -15.78
N PHE A 69 -0.85 -5.30 -14.73
CA PHE A 69 0.15 -6.32 -14.41
C PHE A 69 -0.49 -7.68 -14.11
N SER A 70 -1.58 -7.71 -13.32
CA SER A 70 -2.33 -8.95 -13.06
C SER A 70 -2.92 -9.58 -14.32
N ILE A 71 -3.35 -8.77 -15.30
CA ILE A 71 -3.81 -9.28 -16.61
C ILE A 71 -2.67 -9.99 -17.35
N HIS A 72 -1.46 -9.42 -17.37
CA HIS A 72 -0.30 -10.05 -18.02
C HIS A 72 0.05 -11.39 -17.37
N LEU A 73 0.06 -11.46 -16.02
CA LEU A 73 0.29 -12.70 -15.29
C LEU A 73 -0.76 -13.77 -15.60
N LEU A 74 -2.04 -13.36 -15.69
CA LEU A 74 -3.14 -14.25 -16.06
C LEU A 74 -2.98 -14.78 -17.49
N MET A 75 -2.59 -13.91 -18.43
CA MET A 75 -2.25 -14.32 -19.80
C MET A 75 -1.09 -15.30 -19.85
N PHE A 76 -0.02 -15.10 -19.06
CA PHE A 76 1.09 -16.05 -19.00
C PHE A 76 0.64 -17.41 -18.46
N CYS A 77 -0.23 -17.46 -17.46
CA CYS A 77 -0.82 -18.72 -16.99
C CYS A 77 -1.57 -19.43 -18.13
N LEU A 78 -2.38 -18.71 -18.90
CA LEU A 78 -3.09 -19.27 -20.07
C LEU A 78 -2.13 -19.77 -21.15
N ILE A 79 -1.07 -19.02 -21.47
CA ILE A 79 -0.05 -19.42 -22.45
C ILE A 79 0.65 -20.71 -22.01
N LEU A 80 0.95 -20.87 -20.72
CA LEU A 80 1.58 -22.08 -20.18
C LEU A 80 0.64 -23.29 -20.18
N ILE A 81 -0.66 -23.07 -20.00
CA ILE A 81 -1.69 -24.12 -20.05
C ILE A 81 -2.00 -24.54 -21.49
N PHE A 82 -1.95 -23.62 -22.45
CA PHE A 82 -2.41 -23.81 -23.83
C PHE A 82 -1.85 -25.05 -24.55
N PRO A 83 -0.55 -25.42 -24.43
CA PRO A 83 0.00 -26.64 -25.02
C PRO A 83 -0.66 -27.94 -24.48
N TYR A 84 -1.22 -27.90 -23.28
CA TYR A 84 -1.82 -29.05 -22.60
C TYR A 84 -3.35 -29.15 -22.78
N ARG A 85 -3.97 -28.26 -23.56
CA ARG A 85 -5.44 -28.17 -23.72
C ARG A 85 -6.11 -29.50 -24.08
N TYR A 86 -5.55 -30.27 -25.01
CA TYR A 86 -6.14 -31.55 -25.41
C TYR A 86 -6.10 -32.60 -24.28
N ARG A 87 -5.08 -32.55 -23.42
CA ARG A 87 -4.98 -33.42 -22.25
C ARG A 87 -5.96 -33.04 -21.17
N LEU A 88 -6.14 -31.74 -20.94
CA LEU A 88 -7.15 -31.26 -19.98
C LEU A 88 -8.55 -31.66 -20.43
N ILE A 89 -8.88 -31.49 -21.73
CA ILE A 89 -10.14 -31.96 -22.30
C ILE A 89 -10.27 -33.48 -22.13
N ALA A 90 -9.22 -34.26 -22.42
CA ALA A 90 -9.24 -35.71 -22.25
C ALA A 90 -9.45 -36.12 -20.77
N LEU A 91 -8.79 -35.46 -19.82
CA LEU A 91 -8.94 -35.68 -18.39
C LEU A 91 -10.39 -35.46 -17.93
N PHE A 92 -11.00 -34.34 -18.31
CA PHE A 92 -12.39 -34.04 -17.95
C PHE A 92 -13.42 -34.88 -18.72
N SER A 93 -13.03 -35.45 -19.88
CA SER A 93 -13.89 -36.32 -20.69
C SER A 93 -13.70 -37.81 -20.39
N GLY A 94 -12.85 -38.18 -19.42
CA GLY A 94 -12.54 -39.58 -19.09
C GLY A 94 -11.80 -40.34 -20.21
N ARG A 95 -11.15 -39.63 -21.14
CA ARG A 95 -10.41 -40.23 -22.26
C ARG A 95 -8.93 -40.39 -21.91
N ALA A 96 -8.29 -41.42 -22.47
CA ALA A 96 -6.86 -41.62 -22.31
C ALA A 96 -6.08 -40.41 -22.87
N ALA A 97 -5.17 -39.86 -22.06
CA ALA A 97 -4.34 -38.73 -22.45
C ALA A 97 -3.06 -39.19 -23.17
N PRO A 98 -2.61 -38.51 -24.24
CA PRO A 98 -1.36 -38.84 -24.93
C PRO A 98 -0.14 -38.62 -24.02
N ALA A 99 0.84 -39.54 -24.08
CA ALA A 99 2.07 -39.49 -23.28
C ALA A 99 2.84 -38.16 -23.44
N VAL A 100 3.45 -37.67 -22.36
CA VAL A 100 4.26 -36.45 -22.38
C VAL A 100 5.70 -36.79 -22.78
N ALA A 101 6.07 -36.45 -24.01
CA ALA A 101 7.48 -36.38 -24.37
C ALA A 101 8.05 -35.06 -23.83
N PHE A 102 8.74 -35.12 -22.70
CA PHE A 102 9.59 -34.00 -22.28
C PHE A 102 10.84 -34.04 -23.16
N PRO A 103 11.19 -32.96 -23.88
CA PRO A 103 12.44 -32.94 -24.62
C PRO A 103 13.58 -33.16 -23.63
N LEU A 104 14.39 -34.18 -23.89
CA LEU A 104 15.63 -34.42 -23.16
C LEU A 104 16.48 -33.15 -23.24
N SER A 105 17.07 -32.75 -22.12
CA SER A 105 17.92 -31.57 -22.09
C SER A 105 19.12 -31.78 -23.02
N THR A 106 19.18 -31.03 -24.11
CA THR A 106 20.33 -31.01 -25.04
C THR A 106 21.43 -30.05 -24.56
N MET A 107 21.28 -29.45 -23.37
CA MET A 107 22.23 -28.49 -22.84
C MET A 107 23.53 -29.14 -22.39
N LYS A 108 24.66 -28.48 -22.66
CA LYS A 108 25.98 -28.86 -22.15
C LYS A 108 25.98 -28.82 -20.61
N VAL A 109 26.72 -29.73 -19.97
CA VAL A 109 26.76 -29.91 -18.51
C VAL A 109 27.02 -28.60 -17.76
N GLY A 110 27.93 -27.74 -18.24
CA GLY A 110 28.21 -26.44 -17.62
C GLY A 110 27.01 -25.48 -17.61
N LEU A 111 26.17 -25.48 -18.66
CA LEU A 111 24.95 -24.67 -18.70
C LEU A 111 23.86 -25.22 -17.77
N VAL A 112 23.85 -26.53 -17.50
CA VAL A 112 22.91 -27.15 -16.55
C VAL A 112 23.24 -26.73 -15.11
N TRP A 113 24.53 -26.66 -14.75
CA TRP A 113 24.95 -26.15 -13.45
C TRP A 113 24.62 -24.66 -13.30
N LEU A 114 24.84 -23.86 -14.34
CA LEU A 114 24.46 -22.45 -14.36
C LEU A 114 22.95 -22.23 -14.20
N ASP A 115 22.12 -22.99 -14.91
CA ASP A 115 20.65 -22.94 -14.76
C ASP A 115 20.20 -23.33 -13.35
N ARG A 116 20.81 -24.36 -12.75
CA ARG A 116 20.52 -24.75 -11.35
C ARG A 116 20.93 -23.67 -10.36
N THR A 117 22.13 -23.09 -10.50
CA THR A 117 22.58 -22.04 -9.60
C THR A 117 21.70 -20.80 -9.72
N ILE A 118 21.31 -20.40 -10.93
CA ILE A 118 20.35 -19.30 -11.15
C ILE A 118 19.03 -19.57 -10.44
N ARG A 119 18.45 -20.77 -10.57
CA ARG A 119 17.19 -21.12 -9.90
C ARG A 119 17.31 -21.08 -8.38
N VAL A 120 18.41 -21.61 -7.83
CA VAL A 120 18.66 -21.60 -6.38
C VAL A 120 18.83 -20.18 -5.88
N VAL A 121 19.63 -19.36 -6.57
CA VAL A 121 19.80 -17.95 -6.23
C VAL A 121 18.44 -17.25 -6.27
N LEU A 122 17.68 -17.37 -7.37
CA LEU A 122 16.36 -16.75 -7.52
C LEU A 122 15.38 -17.19 -6.42
N LEU A 123 15.37 -18.48 -6.05
CA LEU A 123 14.58 -19.00 -4.95
C LEU A 123 14.96 -18.38 -3.60
N VAL A 124 16.26 -18.33 -3.29
CA VAL A 124 16.76 -17.73 -2.04
C VAL A 124 16.45 -16.23 -2.00
N THR A 125 16.62 -15.52 -3.11
CA THR A 125 16.33 -14.08 -3.18
C THR A 125 14.85 -13.81 -2.94
N LEU A 126 13.95 -14.56 -3.60
CA LEU A 126 12.50 -14.34 -3.50
C LEU A 126 11.90 -14.82 -2.18
N LEU A 127 12.38 -15.95 -1.61
CA LEU A 127 11.78 -16.56 -0.42
C LEU A 127 12.44 -16.13 0.90
N VAL A 128 13.69 -15.65 0.86
CA VAL A 128 14.44 -15.30 2.08
C VAL A 128 14.80 -13.82 2.08
N LEU A 129 15.51 -13.34 1.06
CA LEU A 129 16.06 -11.99 1.08
C LEU A 129 14.96 -10.92 1.00
N VAL A 130 14.00 -11.05 0.09
CA VAL A 130 12.92 -10.06 -0.08
C VAL A 130 12.00 -9.99 1.14
N PRO A 131 11.51 -11.11 1.71
CA PRO A 131 10.75 -11.08 2.96
C PRO A 131 11.56 -10.53 4.12
N TRP A 132 12.85 -10.87 4.24
CA TRP A 132 13.73 -10.33 5.28
C TRP A 132 13.88 -8.81 5.20
N LEU A 133 14.20 -8.28 4.01
CA LEU A 133 14.29 -6.84 3.77
C LEU A 133 12.95 -6.13 4.00
N SER A 134 11.86 -6.79 3.63
CA SER A 134 10.50 -6.26 3.86
C SER A 134 10.15 -6.27 5.33
N PHE A 135 10.55 -7.29 6.10
CA PHE A 135 10.32 -7.38 7.53
C PHE A 135 11.10 -6.30 8.29
N THR A 136 12.38 -6.11 7.97
CA THR A 136 13.18 -5.05 8.59
C THR A 136 12.67 -3.66 8.22
N SER A 137 12.26 -3.45 6.97
CA SER A 137 11.65 -2.19 6.52
C SER A 137 10.29 -1.92 7.17
N THR A 138 9.43 -2.93 7.27
CA THR A 138 8.11 -2.80 7.92
C THR A 138 8.23 -2.62 9.42
N GLN A 139 9.17 -3.28 10.10
CA GLN A 139 9.46 -3.02 11.52
C GLN A 139 9.98 -1.60 11.73
N ALA A 140 10.79 -1.08 10.81
CA ALA A 140 11.24 0.31 10.85
C ALA A 140 10.12 1.33 10.53
N ALA A 141 9.15 0.97 9.68
CA ALA A 141 8.08 1.86 9.22
C ALA A 141 6.77 1.78 10.02
N ASN A 142 6.45 0.63 10.62
CA ASN A 142 5.25 0.37 11.43
C ASN A 142 5.53 0.62 12.92
N GLY A 143 6.23 1.72 13.24
CA GLY A 143 6.47 2.10 14.64
C GLY A 143 5.18 2.06 15.46
N GLN A 144 5.32 1.86 16.78
CA GLN A 144 4.20 1.51 17.66
C GLN A 144 2.98 2.41 17.40
N ALA A 145 1.80 1.78 17.29
CA ALA A 145 0.55 2.50 17.19
C ALA A 145 0.32 3.26 18.51
N VAL A 146 0.33 4.58 18.45
CA VAL A 146 0.04 5.44 19.60
C VAL A 146 -1.29 6.08 19.31
N THR A 147 -2.36 5.43 19.78
CA THR A 147 -3.70 5.99 19.68
C THR A 147 -3.77 7.24 20.56
N HIS A 148 -3.97 8.39 19.94
CA HIS A 148 -4.14 9.66 20.62
C HIS A 148 -5.28 10.44 19.97
N ASP A 149 -5.94 11.28 20.77
CA ASP A 149 -7.22 11.87 20.44
C ASP A 149 -7.16 12.92 19.30
N MET A 150 -5.95 13.35 18.92
CA MET A 150 -5.71 14.26 17.80
C MET A 150 -5.52 13.54 16.46
N ALA A 151 -5.30 12.22 16.43
CA ALA A 151 -5.14 11.49 15.17
C ALA A 151 -6.41 11.59 14.31
N GLY A 152 -6.26 11.89 13.03
CA GLY A 152 -7.39 12.01 12.12
C GLY A 152 -7.18 12.99 10.99
N ILE A 153 -8.23 13.14 10.19
CA ILE A 153 -8.29 14.07 9.07
C ILE A 153 -9.09 15.29 9.51
N TYR A 154 -8.52 16.46 9.28
CA TYR A 154 -9.11 17.74 9.61
C TYR A 154 -9.19 18.61 8.37
N ARG A 155 -10.35 19.23 8.16
CA ARG A 155 -10.53 20.28 7.18
C ARG A 155 -10.26 21.63 7.85
N VAL A 156 -9.54 22.50 7.17
CA VAL A 156 -9.28 23.86 7.65
C VAL A 156 -10.47 24.74 7.22
N LEU A 157 -11.21 25.28 8.19
CA LEU A 157 -12.30 26.23 7.94
C LEU A 157 -11.77 27.66 7.81
N GLU A 158 -10.85 28.03 8.69
CA GLU A 158 -10.26 29.36 8.73
C GLU A 158 -8.75 29.25 8.87
N ASP A 159 -8.05 30.08 8.11
CA ASP A 159 -6.60 30.25 8.18
C ASP A 159 -6.31 31.75 8.19
N SER A 160 -5.69 32.23 9.27
CA SER A 160 -5.38 33.65 9.43
C SER A 160 -4.26 34.15 8.51
N ASN A 161 -3.61 33.26 7.75
CA ASN A 161 -2.63 33.68 6.76
C ASN A 161 -3.29 34.51 5.64
N PRO A 162 -2.64 35.61 5.18
CA PRO A 162 -3.19 36.43 4.13
C PRO A 162 -3.28 35.64 2.82
N ALA A 163 -4.43 35.76 2.13
CA ALA A 163 -4.61 35.19 0.81
C ALA A 163 -3.64 35.85 -0.18
N GLN A 164 -2.96 35.05 -0.99
CA GLN A 164 -2.09 35.54 -2.05
C GLN A 164 -2.88 35.81 -3.33
N LEU A 165 -2.43 36.76 -4.15
CA LEU A 165 -3.10 37.12 -5.41
C LEU A 165 -3.01 36.01 -6.45
N GLN A 166 -1.95 35.20 -6.42
CA GLN A 166 -1.78 34.03 -7.28
C GLN A 166 -2.02 32.76 -6.48
N VAL A 167 -2.89 31.89 -6.99
CA VAL A 167 -3.21 30.59 -6.36
C VAL A 167 -1.95 29.73 -6.17
N LYS A 168 -0.98 29.84 -7.08
CA LYS A 168 0.27 29.08 -7.02
C LYS A 168 1.13 29.43 -5.79
N ASP A 169 1.06 30.67 -5.33
CA ASP A 169 1.84 31.17 -4.19
C ASP A 169 1.04 31.10 -2.88
N ASP A 170 -0.21 30.63 -2.93
CA ASP A 170 -1.09 30.54 -1.77
C ASP A 170 -0.77 29.30 -0.91
N ASN A 171 -0.03 29.56 0.17
CA ASN A 171 0.41 28.56 1.14
C ASN A 171 -0.63 28.30 2.26
N ARG A 172 -1.85 28.82 2.14
CA ARG A 172 -2.92 28.52 3.11
C ARG A 172 -3.25 27.04 3.09
N TRP A 173 -3.57 26.51 4.27
CA TRP A 173 -3.84 25.09 4.45
C TRP A 173 -5.31 24.81 4.18
N THR A 174 -5.59 23.71 3.47
CA THR A 174 -6.96 23.26 3.18
C THR A 174 -7.33 22.01 3.98
N GLN A 175 -6.36 21.11 4.17
CA GLN A 175 -6.55 19.86 4.89
C GLN A 175 -5.29 19.48 5.66
N ILE A 176 -5.46 18.98 6.88
CA ILE A 176 -4.39 18.45 7.72
C ILE A 176 -4.72 17.00 8.07
N VAL A 177 -3.76 16.10 7.92
CA VAL A 177 -3.85 14.70 8.30
C VAL A 177 -2.79 14.40 9.34
N LEU A 178 -3.25 13.91 10.50
CA LEU A 178 -2.41 13.52 11.64
C LEU A 178 -2.50 12.00 11.80
N GLY A 179 -1.38 11.30 11.57
CA GLY A 179 -1.30 9.84 11.62
C GLY A 179 -1.19 9.25 13.03
N ASP A 180 -1.74 8.07 13.26
CA ASP A 180 -1.81 7.37 14.55
C ASP A 180 -0.60 6.47 14.87
N ARG A 181 0.44 6.49 14.03
CA ARG A 181 1.62 5.63 14.17
C ARG A 181 2.91 6.43 14.31
N LEU A 182 3.80 5.94 15.17
CA LEU A 182 5.14 6.49 15.31
C LEU A 182 5.96 6.24 14.04
N TYR A 183 6.53 7.30 13.50
CA TYR A 183 7.41 7.28 12.34
C TYR A 183 8.89 7.16 12.73
N SER A 184 9.26 7.75 13.86
CA SER A 184 10.59 7.65 14.46
C SER A 184 10.44 7.82 15.96
N ALA A 185 10.88 6.82 16.72
CA ALA A 185 11.05 6.90 18.16
C ALA A 185 12.54 7.11 18.44
N SER A 186 12.95 8.36 18.64
CA SER A 186 14.22 8.66 19.31
C SER A 186 13.93 8.92 20.79
N GLU A 187 14.93 8.71 21.66
CA GLU A 187 14.82 8.98 23.11
C GLU A 187 14.35 10.41 23.44
N GLN A 188 14.45 11.35 22.50
CA GLN A 188 14.10 12.76 22.70
C GLN A 188 12.70 13.14 22.20
N ALA A 189 12.14 12.46 21.17
CA ALA A 189 10.83 12.87 20.62
C ALA A 189 10.15 11.76 19.81
N SER A 190 8.91 11.41 20.20
CA SER A 190 8.05 10.48 19.49
C SER A 190 7.33 11.15 18.33
N ARG A 191 7.90 11.09 17.12
CA ARG A 191 7.37 11.77 15.93
C ARG A 191 6.37 10.90 15.19
N MET A 192 5.21 11.46 14.86
CA MET A 192 4.14 10.81 14.07
C MET A 192 4.03 11.48 12.71
N ARG A 193 3.47 10.81 11.70
CA ARG A 193 3.37 11.38 10.33
C ARG A 193 2.32 12.48 10.27
N ALA A 194 2.69 13.63 9.72
CA ALA A 194 1.76 14.70 9.36
C ALA A 194 1.76 14.92 7.85
N MET A 195 0.62 15.35 7.33
CA MET A 195 0.49 15.74 5.95
C MET A 195 -0.48 16.92 5.85
N VAL A 196 -0.12 17.89 5.01
CA VAL A 196 -0.93 19.07 4.77
C VAL A 196 -1.12 19.25 3.27
N ASN A 197 -2.36 19.54 2.86
CA ASN A 197 -2.65 20.02 1.51
C ASN A 197 -2.83 21.54 1.56
N THR A 198 -2.31 22.25 0.56
CA THR A 198 -2.43 23.70 0.44
C THR A 198 -3.49 24.09 -0.60
N VAL A 199 -3.84 25.39 -0.65
CA VAL A 199 -4.71 25.96 -1.70
C VAL A 199 -4.05 25.87 -3.08
N SER A 200 -2.72 25.99 -3.16
CA SER A 200 -1.95 25.81 -4.40
C SER A 200 -1.99 24.39 -4.97
N GLY A 201 -2.51 23.41 -4.22
CA GLY A 201 -2.53 22.00 -4.59
C GLY A 201 -1.24 21.24 -4.24
N GLU A 202 -0.30 21.88 -3.54
CA GLU A 202 0.90 21.23 -3.04
C GLU A 202 0.57 20.32 -1.84
N ARG A 203 1.29 19.21 -1.76
CA ARG A 203 1.19 18.26 -0.65
C ARG A 203 2.47 18.29 0.18
N LEU A 204 2.38 18.88 1.36
CA LEU A 204 3.47 18.99 2.32
C LEU A 204 3.48 17.74 3.21
N LEU A 205 4.53 16.94 3.12
CA LEU A 205 4.76 15.78 3.99
C LEU A 205 5.69 16.16 5.14
N GLY A 206 5.43 15.58 6.31
CA GLY A 206 6.19 15.91 7.49
C GLY A 206 5.90 15.00 8.68
N ALA A 207 6.26 15.50 9.85
CA ALA A 207 6.01 14.84 11.12
C ALA A 207 5.40 15.81 12.12
N TYR A 208 4.74 15.30 13.15
CA TYR A 208 4.31 16.10 14.27
C TYR A 208 4.65 15.44 15.60
N LEU A 209 4.73 16.30 16.62
CA LEU A 209 4.92 16.00 18.02
C LEU A 209 3.71 16.54 18.76
N LEU A 210 3.07 15.68 19.53
CA LEU A 210 1.97 16.06 20.39
C LEU A 210 2.44 15.99 21.84
N ASN A 211 2.38 17.12 22.53
CA ASN A 211 2.57 17.18 23.97
C ASN A 211 1.23 17.43 24.65
N THR A 212 0.65 16.38 25.25
CA THR A 212 -0.65 16.45 25.92
C THR A 212 -0.59 17.20 27.24
N SER A 213 0.55 17.27 27.92
CA SER A 213 0.65 17.98 29.21
C SER A 213 0.69 19.50 29.04
N SER A 214 1.27 19.98 27.94
CA SER A 214 1.37 21.41 27.63
C SER A 214 0.39 21.88 26.56
N ASN A 215 -0.53 21.01 26.10
CA ASN A 215 -1.44 21.27 24.98
C ASN A 215 -0.74 21.86 23.74
N GLN A 216 0.45 21.36 23.44
CA GLN A 216 1.27 21.86 22.34
C GLN A 216 1.37 20.81 21.21
N LEU A 217 1.16 21.26 19.99
CA LEU A 217 1.29 20.51 18.75
C LEU A 217 2.40 21.15 17.91
N SER A 218 3.53 20.48 17.77
CA SER A 218 4.62 20.93 16.89
C SER A 218 4.59 20.12 15.61
N VAL A 219 4.41 20.79 14.47
CA VAL A 219 4.37 20.19 13.14
C VAL A 219 5.63 20.60 12.36
N ALA A 220 6.38 19.61 11.91
CA ALA A 220 7.56 19.75 11.08
C ALA A 220 7.22 19.40 9.62
N LEU A 221 7.09 20.39 8.73
CA LEU A 221 6.76 20.22 7.31
C LEU A 221 7.96 20.65 6.46
N GLN A 222 8.45 19.79 5.56
CA GLN A 222 9.59 20.09 4.67
C GLN A 222 10.81 20.74 5.39
N GLY A 223 11.09 20.37 6.64
CA GLY A 223 12.20 20.92 7.43
C GLY A 223 11.91 22.20 8.20
N LYS A 224 10.71 22.79 8.05
CA LYS A 224 10.23 23.91 8.87
C LYS A 224 9.39 23.40 10.05
N ASN A 225 9.71 23.85 11.26
CA ASN A 225 8.96 23.52 12.47
C ASN A 225 8.01 24.66 12.82
N ILE A 226 6.73 24.32 13.01
CA ILE A 226 5.68 25.24 13.43
C ILE A 226 5.08 24.68 14.71
N SER A 227 5.06 25.47 15.79
CA SER A 227 4.47 25.07 17.05
C SER A 227 3.15 25.79 17.28
N PHE A 228 2.13 25.02 17.62
CA PHE A 228 0.79 25.48 17.91
C PHE A 228 0.39 25.07 19.33
N ASP A 229 -0.22 25.98 20.06
CA ASP A 229 -1.07 25.63 21.18
C ASP A 229 -2.42 25.21 20.62
N TYR A 230 -2.94 24.07 21.08
CA TYR A 230 -4.21 23.53 20.60
C TYR A 230 -5.30 23.59 21.67
N ILE A 231 -6.51 23.92 21.25
CA ILE A 231 -7.72 23.85 22.05
C ILE A 231 -8.70 22.95 21.31
N LYS A 232 -9.10 21.85 21.95
CA LYS A 232 -10.07 20.91 21.39
C LYS A 232 -11.46 21.17 21.97
N LEU A 233 -12.42 21.50 21.10
CA LEU A 233 -13.82 21.75 21.42
C LEU A 233 -14.69 20.71 20.68
N GLY A 234 -14.74 19.49 21.21
CA GLY A 234 -15.49 18.39 20.60
C GLY A 234 -14.91 17.96 19.24
N GLN A 235 -15.60 18.31 18.14
CA GLN A 235 -15.15 18.02 16.76
C GLN A 235 -14.32 19.14 16.14
N GLU A 236 -14.26 20.30 16.79
CA GLU A 236 -13.46 21.44 16.36
C GLU A 236 -12.13 21.45 17.11
N VAL A 237 -11.06 21.80 16.41
CA VAL A 237 -9.72 21.98 16.96
C VAL A 237 -9.24 23.36 16.52
N ILE A 238 -8.96 24.22 17.49
CA ILE A 238 -8.36 25.53 17.24
C ILE A 238 -6.86 25.39 17.49
N LEU A 239 -6.05 25.71 16.49
CA LEU A 239 -4.60 25.81 16.62
C LEU A 239 -4.22 27.29 16.62
N GLN A 240 -3.49 27.74 17.62
CA GLN A 240 -2.90 29.08 17.68
C GLN A 240 -1.41 28.94 17.88
N GLY A 241 -0.61 29.52 17.00
CA GLY A 241 0.83 29.32 17.08
C GLY A 241 1.62 30.34 16.31
N THR A 242 2.93 30.25 16.43
CA THR A 242 3.88 31.06 15.67
C THR A 242 4.42 30.24 14.51
N GLY A 243 4.08 30.65 13.28
CA GLY A 243 4.62 30.08 12.05
C GLY A 243 5.30 31.17 11.22
N ASP A 244 6.57 30.96 10.86
CA ASP A 244 7.38 31.91 10.05
C ASP A 244 7.22 33.38 10.49
N ASN A 245 7.53 33.68 11.77
CA ASN A 245 7.48 35.03 12.37
C ASN A 245 6.10 35.72 12.42
N SER A 246 5.01 34.99 12.21
CA SER A 246 3.64 35.52 12.34
C SER A 246 2.77 34.64 13.23
N GLN A 247 1.87 35.27 13.99
CA GLN A 247 0.83 34.50 14.68
C GLN A 247 -0.15 33.95 13.66
N ARG A 248 -0.30 32.63 13.64
CA ARG A 248 -1.21 31.90 12.76
C ARG A 248 -2.26 31.19 13.60
N ARG A 249 -3.52 31.45 13.28
CA ARG A 249 -4.68 30.77 13.85
C ARG A 249 -5.34 29.93 12.77
N LEU A 250 -5.57 28.66 13.10
CA LEU A 250 -6.30 27.70 12.26
C LEU A 250 -7.52 27.20 13.03
N VAL A 251 -8.67 27.20 12.38
CA VAL A 251 -9.88 26.53 12.88
C VAL A 251 -10.08 25.28 12.05
N LEU A 252 -10.02 24.13 12.73
CA LEU A 252 -10.09 22.82 12.12
C LEU A 252 -11.38 22.13 12.54
N VAL A 253 -12.00 21.41 11.61
CA VAL A 253 -13.10 20.49 11.92
C VAL A 253 -12.73 19.11 11.44
N ARG A 254 -12.99 18.10 12.29
CA ARG A 254 -12.73 16.71 11.91
C ARG A 254 -13.56 16.37 10.68
N ASP A 255 -12.88 16.04 9.59
CA ASP A 255 -13.56 15.67 8.35
C ASP A 255 -14.08 14.24 8.48
N THR A 256 -15.36 14.14 8.82
CA THR A 256 -16.08 12.87 8.94
C THR A 256 -16.81 12.50 7.64
N LYS A 257 -16.81 13.41 6.65
CA LYS A 257 -17.57 13.32 5.39
C LYS A 257 -16.71 12.95 4.19
N ASP A 258 -15.56 12.33 4.40
CA ASP A 258 -14.79 11.78 3.28
C ASP A 258 -15.50 10.48 2.82
N GLU A 259 -16.49 10.64 1.95
CA GLU A 259 -17.23 9.57 1.26
C GLU A 259 -16.35 8.87 0.19
N LEU A 260 -15.03 8.79 0.41
CA LEU A 260 -14.09 8.20 -0.55
C LEU A 260 -14.45 6.75 -0.90
N LEU A 261 -15.12 6.03 0.00
CA LEU A 261 -15.69 4.71 -0.27
C LEU A 261 -16.75 4.72 -1.38
N MET A 262 -17.61 5.73 -1.40
CA MET A 262 -18.79 5.77 -2.28
C MET A 262 -18.57 6.63 -3.53
N THR A 263 -17.65 7.60 -3.44
CA THR A 263 -17.39 8.59 -4.50
C THR A 263 -16.21 8.23 -5.38
N ARG A 264 -15.27 7.39 -4.92
CA ARG A 264 -14.14 6.95 -5.74
C ARG A 264 -14.61 5.95 -6.79
N GLY A 265 -14.63 6.38 -8.05
CA GLY A 265 -14.92 5.55 -9.21
C GLY A 265 -13.77 4.60 -9.59
N PHE A 266 -13.99 3.82 -10.65
CA PHE A 266 -13.02 2.90 -11.21
C PHE A 266 -12.04 3.62 -12.15
N HIS A 267 -10.74 3.33 -12.02
CA HIS A 267 -9.68 3.85 -12.88
C HIS A 267 -8.89 2.71 -13.53
N TRP A 268 -8.65 2.79 -14.84
CA TRP A 268 -7.78 1.82 -15.53
C TRP A 268 -6.31 2.01 -15.20
N ILE A 269 -5.89 3.26 -15.02
CA ILE A 269 -4.52 3.66 -14.72
C ILE A 269 -4.55 4.55 -13.48
N SER A 270 -3.62 4.33 -12.55
CA SER A 270 -3.44 5.15 -11.36
C SER A 270 -1.96 5.25 -11.06
N ASP A 271 -1.42 6.47 -11.08
CA ASP A 271 0.03 6.70 -10.97
C ASP A 271 0.59 6.35 -9.59
N GLN A 272 -0.26 6.38 -8.55
CA GLN A 272 0.13 6.02 -7.20
C GLN A 272 -0.93 5.18 -6.49
N PRO A 273 -0.52 4.29 -5.58
CA PRO A 273 -1.46 3.53 -4.74
C PRO A 273 -2.21 4.48 -3.80
N PHE A 274 -3.54 4.51 -3.92
CA PHE A 274 -4.40 5.37 -3.10
C PHE A 274 -4.95 4.61 -1.88
N ASN A 275 -4.10 4.42 -0.88
CA ASN A 275 -4.42 3.74 0.38
C ASN A 275 -4.65 4.77 1.50
N ARG A 276 -5.91 5.17 1.71
CA ARG A 276 -6.37 6.02 2.83
C ARG A 276 -7.25 5.16 3.75
#